data_AF-A0AB35HVL6-F1
#
_entry.id   AF-A0AB35HVL6-F1
#
_cell.length_a   1.000
_cell.length_b   1.000
_cell.length_c   1.000
_cell.angle_alpha   90.00
_cell.angle_beta   90.00
_cell.angle_gamma   90.00
#
_symmetry.space_group_name_H-M   'P 1'
#
loop_
_entity.id
_entity.type
_entity.pdbx_description
1 polymer ?
#
loop_
_entity_poly.entity_id
_entity_poly.type
_entity_poly.pdbx_seq_one_letter_code
_entity_poly.pdbx_strand_id
1 'polypeptide(L)'
;MTDRPMKNTLSFKEFWHWLTEHPNCILRAGTADSVVFDDDDYHWRFSEEDVRTLLVQVMRGKRPVAEMFIEPEHVTAVKITPGEKGEYNFDLVAEIQGQPQVIYYFVLTHSYEAPDQSPRASGHRRLH
;
A
#
# COMPACT_ATOMS: atom_id res chain seq x y z
N MET A 1 19.73 15.93 -10.18
CA MET A 1 18.76 15.07 -9.49
C MET A 1 17.72 15.98 -8.89
N THR A 2 16.58 16.13 -9.57
CA THR A 2 15.43 16.87 -9.04
C THR A 2 14.75 16.00 -7.99
N ASP A 3 14.77 16.46 -6.74
CA ASP A 3 14.07 15.83 -5.62
C ASP A 3 12.57 15.94 -5.88
N ARG A 4 11.94 14.83 -6.27
CA ARG A 4 10.51 14.77 -6.55
C ARG A 4 9.81 14.82 -5.18
N PRO A 5 8.84 15.71 -4.94
CA PRO A 5 8.22 15.82 -3.63
C PRO A 5 7.54 14.50 -3.26
N MET A 6 8.10 13.78 -2.28
CA MET A 6 7.51 12.55 -1.78
C MET A 6 6.25 12.87 -1.00
N LYS A 7 5.13 12.25 -1.41
CA LYS A 7 3.87 12.35 -0.70
C LYS A 7 3.94 11.41 0.52
N ASN A 8 4.05 11.96 1.72
CA ASN A 8 4.22 11.17 2.95
C ASN A 8 2.90 10.67 3.57
N THR A 9 1.76 10.98 2.95
CA THR A 9 0.43 10.52 3.40
C THR A 9 -0.48 10.31 2.20
N LEU A 10 -1.11 9.14 2.12
CA LEU A 10 -2.04 8.75 1.06
C LEU A 10 -3.44 8.51 1.65
N SER A 11 -4.47 8.61 0.81
CA SER A 11 -5.74 7.94 1.10
C SER A 11 -5.58 6.43 0.96
N PHE A 12 -6.43 5.65 1.66
CA PHE A 12 -6.43 4.19 1.51
C PHE A 12 -6.62 3.76 0.05
N LYS A 13 -7.51 4.42 -0.69
CA LYS A 13 -7.78 4.11 -2.10
C LYS A 13 -6.55 4.29 -3.00
N GLU A 14 -5.78 5.37 -2.82
CA GLU A 14 -4.55 5.61 -3.57
C GLU A 14 -3.49 4.55 -3.25
N PHE A 15 -3.30 4.27 -1.96
CA PHE A 15 -2.36 3.25 -1.51
C PHE A 15 -2.75 1.87 -2.04
N TRP A 16 -4.01 1.47 -1.89
CA TRP A 16 -4.47 0.13 -2.25
C TRP A 16 -4.33 -0.14 -3.74
N HIS A 17 -4.74 0.82 -4.58
CA HIS A 17 -4.56 0.71 -6.02
C HIS A 17 -3.09 0.46 -6.39
N TRP A 18 -2.18 1.25 -5.82
CA TRP A 18 -0.75 1.09 -6.05
C TRP A 18 -0.21 -0.24 -5.49
N LEU A 19 -0.57 -0.61 -4.26
CA LEU A 19 -0.10 -1.84 -3.61
C LEU A 19 -0.44 -3.08 -4.43
N THR A 20 -1.66 -3.15 -4.99
CA THR A 20 -2.10 -4.29 -5.80
C THR A 20 -1.33 -4.46 -7.11
N GLU A 21 -0.65 -3.41 -7.57
CA GLU A 21 0.26 -3.44 -8.73
C GLU A 21 1.70 -3.83 -8.34
N HIS A 22 2.02 -3.82 -7.03
CA HIS A 22 3.37 -4.05 -6.49
C HIS A 22 3.41 -5.18 -5.44
N PRO A 23 2.76 -6.35 -5.63
CA PRO A 23 2.75 -7.43 -4.64
C PRO A 23 4.16 -7.96 -4.32
N ASN A 24 5.03 -8.05 -5.33
CA ASN A 24 6.39 -8.58 -5.19
C ASN A 24 7.37 -7.60 -4.53
N CYS A 25 6.91 -6.40 -4.21
CA CYS A 25 7.73 -5.38 -3.56
C CYS A 25 7.53 -5.39 -2.03
N ILE A 26 6.58 -6.18 -1.52
CA ILE A 26 6.23 -6.30 -0.11
C ILE A 26 7.20 -7.25 0.57
N LEU A 27 7.95 -6.75 1.53
CA LEU A 27 8.89 -7.52 2.33
C LEU A 27 8.20 -8.17 3.54
N ARG A 28 7.25 -7.44 4.13
CA ARG A 28 6.43 -7.90 5.25
C ARG A 28 5.18 -7.04 5.38
N ALA A 29 4.14 -7.62 5.96
CA ALA A 29 2.94 -6.90 6.35
C ALA A 29 2.34 -7.53 7.61
N GLY A 30 1.54 -6.75 8.32
CA GLY A 30 1.00 -7.23 9.58
C GLY A 30 0.16 -6.23 10.34
N THR A 31 -0.06 -6.58 11.60
CA THR A 31 -0.75 -5.79 12.63
C THR A 31 0.19 -5.57 13.80
N ALA A 32 -0.26 -4.90 14.86
CA ALA A 32 0.52 -4.80 16.10
C ALA A 32 0.88 -6.18 16.71
N ASP A 33 0.05 -7.20 16.48
CA ASP A 33 0.16 -8.51 17.13
C ASP A 33 0.76 -9.60 16.23
N SER A 34 0.89 -9.34 14.93
CA SER A 34 1.35 -10.35 13.98
C SER A 34 2.13 -9.73 12.82
N VAL A 35 3.11 -10.48 12.32
CA VAL A 35 3.92 -10.13 11.15
C VAL A 35 4.00 -11.33 10.22
N VAL A 36 3.82 -11.09 8.94
CA VAL A 36 4.02 -12.07 7.88
C VAL A 36 5.13 -11.57 6.96
N PHE A 37 6.14 -12.41 6.75
CA PHE A 37 7.29 -12.12 5.89
C PHE A 37 7.11 -12.73 4.51
N ASP A 38 7.64 -12.04 3.50
CA ASP A 38 7.84 -12.59 2.17
C ASP A 38 9.13 -13.43 2.17
N ASP A 39 8.99 -14.76 2.15
CA ASP A 39 10.10 -15.69 1.87
C ASP A 39 9.99 -16.20 0.43
N ASP A 40 11.10 -16.67 -0.15
CA ASP A 40 11.22 -17.10 -1.55
C ASP A 40 10.12 -18.06 -2.08
N ASP A 41 9.51 -18.86 -1.20
CA ASP A 41 8.47 -19.85 -1.54
C ASP A 41 7.04 -19.27 -1.51
N TYR A 42 6.88 -18.01 -1.11
CA TYR A 42 5.60 -17.36 -0.89
C TYR A 42 5.30 -16.28 -1.95
N HIS A 43 4.04 -15.91 -2.07
CA HIS A 43 3.64 -14.71 -2.81
C HIS A 43 2.39 -14.09 -2.19
N TRP A 44 2.29 -12.78 -2.32
CA TRP A 44 1.14 -12.00 -1.90
C TRP A 44 0.01 -12.10 -2.94
N ARG A 45 -1.22 -12.25 -2.44
CA ARG A 45 -2.44 -12.24 -3.25
C ARG A 45 -3.44 -11.28 -2.62
N PHE A 46 -4.10 -10.50 -3.47
CA PHE A 46 -5.17 -9.59 -3.09
C PHE A 46 -6.50 -10.05 -3.71
N SER A 47 -7.57 -10.00 -2.93
CA SER A 47 -8.94 -10.22 -3.40
C SER A 47 -9.94 -9.46 -2.51
N GLU A 48 -11.22 -9.57 -2.84
CA GLU A 48 -12.34 -9.12 -2.01
C GLU A 48 -12.94 -10.34 -1.32
N GLU A 49 -13.14 -10.28 0.00
CA GLU A 49 -13.91 -11.29 0.74
C GLU A 49 -15.42 -11.01 0.59
N ASP A 50 -15.79 -9.73 0.72
CA ASP A 50 -17.13 -9.22 0.50
C ASP A 50 -17.07 -7.76 -0.01
N VAL A 51 -18.24 -7.09 -0.10
CA VAL A 51 -18.37 -5.72 -0.62
C VAL A 51 -17.62 -4.66 0.22
N ARG A 52 -17.28 -4.96 1.47
CA ARG A 52 -16.64 -4.07 2.43
C ARG A 52 -15.25 -4.54 2.86
N THR A 53 -14.94 -5.82 2.67
CA THR A 53 -13.75 -6.44 3.24
C THR A 53 -12.78 -6.88 2.15
N LEU A 54 -11.57 -6.35 2.23
CA LEU A 54 -10.46 -6.73 1.36
C LEU A 54 -9.64 -7.84 2.02
N LEU A 55 -9.23 -8.81 1.22
CA LEU A 55 -8.45 -9.95 1.66
C LEU A 55 -7.02 -9.86 1.12
N VAL A 56 -6.05 -9.89 2.03
CA VAL A 56 -4.63 -10.04 1.74
C VAL A 56 -4.22 -11.44 2.18
N GLN A 57 -3.69 -12.24 1.25
CA GLN A 57 -3.22 -13.58 1.56
C GLN A 57 -1.73 -13.71 1.25
N VAL A 58 -1.04 -14.51 2.04
CA VAL A 58 0.27 -15.06 1.69
C VAL A 58 0.10 -16.52 1.31
N MET A 59 0.53 -16.86 0.10
CA MET A 59 0.27 -18.16 -0.53
C MET A 59 1.57 -18.93 -0.71
N ARG A 60 1.58 -20.23 -0.37
CA ARG A 60 2.62 -21.18 -0.78
C ARG A 60 2.09 -22.07 -1.90
N GLY A 61 2.52 -21.81 -3.13
CA GLY A 61 1.95 -22.46 -4.31
C GLY A 61 0.45 -22.16 -4.43
N LYS A 62 -0.41 -23.11 -4.04
CA LYS A 62 -1.89 -22.93 -4.04
C LYS A 62 -2.51 -22.87 -2.64
N ARG A 63 -1.71 -22.95 -1.58
CA ARG A 63 -2.20 -23.03 -0.20
C ARG A 63 -2.05 -21.68 0.51
N PRO A 64 -3.10 -21.13 1.13
CA PRO A 64 -2.96 -19.97 2.00
C PRO A 64 -2.18 -20.35 3.26
N VAL A 65 -1.27 -19.46 3.69
CA VAL A 65 -0.42 -19.60 4.89
C VAL A 65 -0.77 -18.54 5.92
N ALA A 66 -1.15 -17.35 5.47
CA ALA A 66 -1.68 -16.28 6.30
C ALA A 66 -2.74 -15.49 5.54
N GLU A 67 -3.67 -14.90 6.28
CA GLU A 67 -4.76 -14.09 5.76
C GLU A 67 -4.93 -12.86 6.66
N MET A 68 -5.12 -11.70 6.05
CA MET A 68 -5.47 -10.45 6.72
C MET A 68 -6.69 -9.84 6.04
N PHE A 69 -7.68 -9.50 6.85
CA PHE A 69 -8.93 -8.88 6.41
C PHE A 69 -8.86 -7.39 6.73
N ILE A 70 -8.92 -6.56 5.69
CA ILE A 70 -8.82 -5.10 5.82
C ILE A 70 -10.18 -4.51 5.48
N GLU A 71 -10.74 -3.75 6.41
CA GLU A 71 -11.94 -2.94 6.21
C GLU A 71 -11.55 -1.51 5.87
N PRO A 72 -11.66 -1.07 4.60
CA PRO A 72 -11.20 0.25 4.16
C PRO A 72 -11.85 1.41 4.92
N GLU A 73 -13.10 1.24 5.36
CA GLU A 73 -13.88 2.25 6.07
C GLU A 73 -13.24 2.65 7.42
N HIS A 74 -12.44 1.76 8.03
CA HIS A 74 -11.73 2.04 9.27
C HIS A 74 -10.40 2.78 9.06
N VAL A 75 -9.86 2.81 7.83
CA VAL A 75 -8.57 3.45 7.56
C VAL A 75 -8.77 4.92 7.24
N THR A 76 -8.31 5.80 8.13
CA THR A 76 -8.41 7.26 7.98
C THR A 76 -7.27 7.83 7.13
N ALA A 77 -6.08 7.22 7.16
CA ALA A 77 -4.94 7.62 6.35
C ALA A 77 -3.93 6.48 6.20
N VAL A 78 -3.10 6.55 5.17
CA VAL A 78 -1.87 5.74 5.06
C VAL A 78 -0.67 6.65 5.19
N LYS A 79 0.17 6.44 6.20
CA LYS A 79 1.39 7.24 6.41
C LYS A 79 2.60 6.51 5.85
N ILE A 80 3.46 7.25 5.17
CA ILE A 80 4.68 6.71 4.58
C ILE A 80 5.88 7.22 5.39
N THR A 81 6.69 6.30 5.90
CA THR A 81 7.92 6.61 6.64
C THR A 81 9.10 5.80 6.12
N PRO A 82 10.33 6.32 6.15
CA PRO A 82 11.52 5.53 5.86
C PRO A 82 11.68 4.38 6.86
N GLY A 83 11.93 3.18 6.36
CA GLY A 83 12.27 1.99 7.14
C GLY A 83 13.79 1.75 7.21
N GLU A 84 14.19 0.54 7.56
CA GLU A 84 15.59 0.15 7.61
C GLU A 84 16.15 -0.09 6.20
N LYS A 85 17.45 0.17 5.97
CA LYS A 85 18.15 -0.24 4.73
C LYS A 85 17.46 0.18 3.41
N GLY A 86 16.76 1.32 3.40
CA GLY A 86 16.04 1.80 2.21
C GLY A 86 14.65 1.18 2.01
N GLU A 87 14.12 0.48 3.02
CA GLU A 87 12.71 0.09 3.10
C GLU A 87 11.79 1.31 3.27
N TYR A 88 10.51 1.12 2.99
CA TYR A 88 9.46 2.11 3.17
C TYR A 88 8.28 1.48 3.91
N ASN A 89 7.91 2.07 5.05
CA ASN A 89 6.76 1.64 5.83
C ASN A 89 5.52 2.39 5.37
N PHE A 90 4.42 1.67 5.20
CA PHE A 90 3.08 2.16 4.91
C PHE A 90 2.18 1.79 6.07
N ASP A 91 1.97 2.74 6.98
CA ASP A 91 1.16 2.55 8.18
C ASP A 91 -0.30 2.94 7.90
N LEU A 92 -1.21 1.97 7.97
CA LEU A 92 -2.65 2.20 7.83
C LEU A 92 -3.17 2.62 9.20
N VAL A 93 -3.59 3.87 9.29
CA VAL A 93 -4.02 4.52 10.52
C VAL A 93 -5.54 4.51 10.61
N ALA A 94 -6.07 4.22 11.80
CA ALA A 94 -7.45 4.42 12.17
C ALA A 94 -7.56 5.40 13.34
N GLU A 95 -8.71 6.04 13.50
CA GLU A 95 -9.03 6.84 14.68
C GLU A 95 -9.77 5.98 15.70
N ILE A 96 -9.10 5.63 16.80
CA ILE A 96 -9.67 4.80 17.88
C ILE A 96 -9.68 5.64 19.15
N GLN A 97 -10.88 5.89 19.68
CA GLN A 97 -11.08 6.76 20.86
C GLN A 97 -10.48 8.18 20.67
N GLY A 98 -10.53 8.69 19.44
CA GLY A 98 -9.99 10.00 19.08
C GLY A 98 -8.46 10.08 19.10
N GLN A 99 -7.78 8.93 19.03
CA GLN A 99 -6.34 8.85 18.87
C GLN A 99 -5.99 8.06 17.59
N PRO A 100 -5.02 8.52 16.79
CA PRO A 100 -4.55 7.79 15.63
C PRO A 100 -3.77 6.55 16.06
N GLN A 101 -4.19 5.38 15.59
CA GLN A 101 -3.51 4.10 15.84
C GLN A 101 -3.21 3.40 14.52
N VAL A 102 -2.03 2.79 14.41
CA VAL A 102 -1.68 1.94 13.28
C VAL A 102 -2.37 0.60 13.46
N ILE A 103 -3.28 0.26 12.54
CA ILE A 103 -4.06 -0.98 12.60
C ILE A 103 -3.52 -2.05 11.64
N TYR A 104 -2.85 -1.63 10.56
CA TYR A 104 -2.08 -2.49 9.68
C TYR A 104 -0.84 -1.77 9.21
N TYR A 105 0.18 -2.52 8.80
CA TYR A 105 1.33 -1.95 8.12
C TYR A 105 1.78 -2.85 6.97
N PHE A 106 2.40 -2.22 5.97
CA PHE A 106 3.12 -2.89 4.89
C PHE A 106 4.52 -2.29 4.78
N VAL A 107 5.53 -3.12 4.59
CA VAL A 107 6.90 -2.67 4.34
C VAL A 107 7.28 -3.07 2.93
N LEU A 108 7.70 -2.09 2.15
CA LEU A 108 8.05 -2.26 0.75
C LEU A 108 9.49 -1.83 0.46
N THR A 109 10.04 -2.38 -0.63
CA THR A 109 11.38 -2.04 -1.12
C THR A 109 11.49 -0.67 -1.78
N HIS A 110 10.36 -0.01 -2.07
CA HIS A 110 10.33 1.33 -2.63
C HIS A 110 9.11 2.12 -2.15
N SER A 111 9.21 3.46 -2.26
CA SER A 111 8.13 4.37 -1.90
C SER A 111 7.06 4.47 -2.98
N TYR A 112 5.95 5.11 -2.62
CA TYR A 112 4.98 5.61 -3.57
C TYR A 112 5.54 6.85 -4.29
N GLU A 113 5.53 6.81 -5.61
CA GLU A 113 5.82 7.97 -6.46
C GLU A 113 4.54 8.47 -7.11
N ALA A 114 4.18 9.72 -6.86
CA ALA A 114 3.02 10.31 -7.51
C ALA A 114 3.23 10.33 -9.05
N PRO A 115 2.23 9.93 -9.85
CA PRO A 115 2.30 10.05 -11.29
C PRO A 115 2.52 11.52 -11.67
N ASP A 116 3.36 11.76 -12.69
CA ASP A 116 3.65 13.12 -13.13
C ASP A 116 2.37 13.76 -13.65
N GLN A 117 1.85 14.76 -12.94
CA GLN A 117 0.81 15.63 -13.46
C GLN A 117 1.44 16.57 -14.49
N SER A 118 1.86 16.02 -15.64
CA SER A 118 2.15 16.84 -16.80
C SER A 118 0.82 17.41 -17.29
N PRO A 119 0.60 18.75 -17.28
CA PRO A 119 -0.61 19.30 -17.87
C PRO A 119 -0.66 18.86 -19.32
N ARG A 120 -1.73 18.18 -19.72
CA ARG A 120 -1.99 17.85 -21.13
C ARG A 120 -1.95 19.17 -21.88
N ALA A 121 -0.87 19.43 -22.60
CA ALA A 121 -0.78 20.55 -23.51
C ALA A 121 -1.87 20.32 -24.56
N SER A 122 -3.00 21.02 -24.41
CA SER A 122 -4.01 21.16 -25.44
C SER A 122 -3.41 21.97 -26.58
N GLY A 123 -2.56 21.32 -27.37
CA GLY A 123 -2.02 21.85 -28.60
C GLY A 123 -3.13 21.91 -29.64
N HIS A 124 -3.82 23.05 -29.66
CA HIS A 124 -4.67 23.46 -30.78
C HIS A 124 -3.82 23.47 -32.06
N ARG A 125 -3.84 22.38 -32.82
CA ARG A 125 -3.29 22.34 -34.18
C ARG A 125 -4.27 23.06 -35.10
N ARG A 126 -4.15 24.39 -35.20
CA ARG A 126 -4.68 25.13 -36.35
C ARG A 126 -3.83 24.74 -37.56
N LEU A 127 -4.47 24.09 -38.52
CA LEU A 127 -3.96 23.94 -39.88
C LEU A 127 -4.26 25.25 -40.61
N HIS A 128 -3.22 25.91 -41.12
CA HIS A 128 -3.27 26.84 -42.24
C HIS A 128 -2.19 26.42 -43.23
#